data_AF-A0A7R9GFP0-F1
#
_entry.id   AF-A0A7R9GFP0-F1
#
_cell.length_a   1.000
_cell.length_b   1.000
_cell.length_c   1.000
_cell.angle_alpha   90.00
_cell.angle_beta   90.00
_cell.angle_gamma   90.00
#
_symmetry.space_group_name_H-M   'P 1'
#
loop_
_entity.id
_entity.type
_entity.pdbx_description
1 polymer ?
#
loop_
_entity_poly.entity_id
_entity_poly.type
_entity_poly.pdbx_seq_one_letter_code
_entity_poly.pdbx_strand_id
1 'polypeptide(L)'
;MMRKLWGIIVAFIGVSIVVMAEHEDRHFWQASMKDEIWKTITSRRNCAKAKNVVVFIGDGMGIPVITAARILKGQKAGKTGEETFLNFERFPYTGLMRV
;
A
#
# COMPACT_ATOMS: atom_id res chain seq x y z
N MET A 1 35.14 -9.11 29.68
CA MET A 1 35.16 -8.76 28.24
C MET A 1 33.81 -9.03 27.55
N MET A 2 33.19 -10.22 27.73
CA MET A 2 31.95 -10.64 27.05
C MET A 2 30.70 -9.78 27.30
N ARG A 3 30.53 -9.18 28.50
CA ARG A 3 29.34 -8.35 28.81
C ARG A 3 29.27 -7.05 28.00
N LYS A 4 30.42 -6.51 27.59
CA LYS A 4 30.50 -5.32 26.72
C LYS A 4 30.15 -5.67 25.26
N LEU A 5 30.53 -6.86 24.80
CA LEU A 5 30.23 -7.35 23.46
C LEU A 5 28.72 -7.62 23.26
N TRP A 6 28.07 -8.21 24.27
CA TRP A 6 26.61 -8.43 24.26
C TRP A 6 25.83 -7.12 24.22
N GLY A 7 26.28 -6.10 24.97
CA GLY A 7 25.67 -4.78 24.94
C GLY A 7 25.75 -4.10 23.56
N ILE A 8 26.87 -4.27 22.85
CA ILE A 8 27.04 -3.74 21.49
C ILE A 8 26.14 -4.49 20.50
N ILE A 9 26.01 -5.81 20.62
CA ILE A 9 25.14 -6.62 19.76
C ILE A 9 23.66 -6.25 19.96
N VAL A 10 23.21 -6.12 21.21
CA VAL A 10 21.83 -5.69 21.53
C VAL A 10 21.55 -4.27 21.03
N ALA A 11 22.53 -3.36 21.17
CA ALA A 11 22.42 -2.00 20.64
C ALA A 11 22.36 -1.98 19.11
N PHE A 12 23.17 -2.79 18.42
CA PHE A 12 23.13 -2.90 16.96
C PHE A 12 21.79 -3.46 16.46
N ILE A 13 21.26 -4.51 17.10
CA ILE A 13 19.94 -5.08 16.77
C ILE A 13 18.84 -4.04 17.01
N GLY A 14 18.89 -3.31 18.13
CA GLY A 14 17.92 -2.26 18.44
C GLY A 14 17.94 -1.09 17.45
N VAL A 15 19.13 -0.68 16.99
CA VAL A 15 19.30 0.39 15.98
C VAL A 15 18.78 -0.07 14.61
N SER A 16 19.04 -1.31 14.19
CA SER A 16 18.53 -1.82 12.91
C SER A 16 16.99 -1.95 12.87
N ILE A 17 16.34 -2.23 14.01
CA ILE A 17 14.88 -2.31 14.09
C ILE A 17 14.22 -0.93 13.91
N VAL A 18 14.83 0.13 14.47
CA VAL A 18 14.30 1.50 14.37
C VAL A 18 14.40 2.06 12.94
N VAL A 19 15.38 1.63 12.15
CA VAL A 19 15.63 2.11 10.77
C VAL A 19 14.55 1.66 9.77
N MET A 20 13.67 0.72 10.12
CA MET A 20 12.63 0.20 9.21
C MET A 20 11.29 0.95 9.25
N ALA A 21 11.16 2.01 10.05
CA ALA A 21 9.98 2.87 9.99
C ALA A 21 10.19 3.95 8.91
N GLU A 22 9.51 3.80 7.77
CA GLU A 22 9.38 4.90 6.79
C GLU A 22 8.79 6.11 7.52
N HIS A 23 9.55 7.20 7.59
CA HIS A 23 9.14 8.40 8.30
C HIS A 23 8.21 9.21 7.38
N GLU A 24 6.90 9.16 7.63
CA GLU A 24 5.85 9.85 6.86
C GLU A 24 5.87 11.37 7.09
N ASP A 25 6.98 12.01 6.72
CA ASP A 25 7.18 13.45 6.88
C ASP A 25 6.48 14.28 5.78
N ARG A 26 6.58 15.61 5.88
CA ARG A 26 5.99 16.52 4.88
C ARG A 26 6.50 16.23 3.47
N HIS A 27 7.77 15.91 3.31
CA HIS A 27 8.38 15.70 2.00
C HIS A 27 7.86 14.42 1.35
N PHE A 28 7.72 13.34 2.13
CA PHE A 28 7.11 12.08 1.72
C PHE A 28 5.71 12.30 1.13
N TRP A 29 4.83 12.96 1.88
CA TRP A 29 3.46 13.22 1.43
C TRP A 29 3.42 14.11 0.18
N GLN A 30 4.26 15.13 0.10
CA GLN A 30 4.35 15.98 -1.10
C GLN A 30 4.84 15.21 -2.33
N ALA A 31 5.80 14.31 -2.17
CA ALA A 31 6.28 13.46 -3.25
C ALA A 31 5.20 12.49 -3.74
N SER A 32 4.50 11.82 -2.81
CA SER A 32 3.39 10.91 -3.14
C SER A 32 2.25 11.63 -3.87
N MET A 33 1.90 12.84 -3.45
CA MET A 33 0.86 13.64 -4.12
C MET A 33 1.26 14.03 -5.54
N LYS A 34 2.52 14.46 -5.75
CA LYS A 34 3.03 14.80 -7.08
C LYS A 34 2.96 13.61 -8.02
N ASP A 35 3.39 12.43 -7.56
CA ASP A 35 3.33 11.20 -8.32
C ASP A 35 1.89 10.82 -8.72
N GLU A 36 0.95 10.92 -7.78
CA GLU A 36 -0.47 10.62 -8.05
C GLU A 36 -1.11 11.58 -9.06
N ILE A 37 -0.79 12.88 -8.97
CA ILE A 37 -1.22 13.88 -9.95
C ILE A 37 -0.65 13.56 -11.32
N TRP A 38 0.65 13.26 -11.42
CA TRP A 38 1.30 12.92 -12.69
C TRP A 38 0.67 11.69 -13.33
N LYS A 39 0.39 10.64 -12.56
CA LYS A 39 -0.34 9.45 -13.03
C LYS A 39 -1.73 9.80 -13.56
N THR A 40 -2.46 10.66 -12.86
CA THR A 40 -3.82 11.04 -13.24
C THR A 40 -3.86 11.86 -14.52
N ILE A 41 -3.02 12.89 -14.65
CA ILE A 41 -3.05 13.79 -15.81
C ILE A 41 -2.48 13.17 -17.09
N THR A 42 -1.60 12.17 -16.95
CA THR A 42 -1.03 11.44 -18.09
C THR A 42 -1.89 10.26 -18.52
N SER A 43 -2.83 9.82 -17.68
CA SER A 43 -3.76 8.74 -17.99
C SER A 43 -4.63 9.09 -19.20
N ARG A 44 -4.73 8.15 -20.15
CA ARG A 44 -5.56 8.28 -21.34
C ARG A 44 -6.77 7.36 -21.25
N ARG A 45 -7.96 7.92 -21.48
CA ARG A 45 -9.19 7.15 -21.55
C ARG A 45 -9.15 6.22 -22.77
N ASN A 46 -9.43 4.94 -22.56
CA ASN A 46 -9.64 4.01 -23.65
C ASN A 46 -11.07 4.18 -24.20
N CYS A 47 -11.20 4.74 -25.40
CA CYS A 47 -12.49 4.95 -26.07
C CYS A 47 -12.82 3.87 -27.11
N ALA A 48 -11.99 2.82 -27.22
CA ALA A 48 -12.26 1.71 -28.15
C ALA A 48 -13.42 0.83 -27.64
N LYS A 49 -14.15 0.21 -28.57
CA LYS A 49 -15.18 -0.78 -28.22
C LYS A 49 -14.54 -2.01 -27.58
N ALA A 50 -15.00 -2.40 -26.40
CA ALA A 50 -14.51 -3.60 -25.72
C ALA A 50 -14.85 -4.88 -26.52
N LYS A 51 -13.85 -5.75 -26.73
CA LYS A 51 -14.03 -7.06 -27.35
C LYS A 51 -14.48 -8.13 -26.33
N ASN A 52 -13.97 -8.04 -25.12
CA ASN A 52 -14.21 -9.00 -24.04
C ASN A 52 -14.58 -8.25 -22.76
N VAL A 53 -15.36 -8.91 -21.90
CA VAL A 53 -15.73 -8.41 -20.57
C VAL A 53 -15.36 -9.47 -19.54
N VAL A 54 -14.62 -9.08 -18.50
CA VAL A 54 -14.31 -9.92 -17.35
C VAL A 54 -14.84 -9.20 -16.12
N VAL A 55 -15.64 -9.90 -15.31
CA VAL A 55 -16.23 -9.36 -14.08
C VAL A 55 -15.72 -10.16 -12.90
N PHE A 56 -15.17 -9.47 -11.90
CA PHE A 56 -14.80 -10.04 -10.61
C PHE A 56 -15.88 -9.66 -9.60
N ILE A 57 -16.52 -10.66 -8.99
CA ILE A 57 -17.53 -10.44 -7.95
C ILE A 57 -16.95 -10.92 -6.62
N GLY A 58 -16.80 -9.99 -5.69
CA GLY A 58 -16.45 -10.30 -4.31
C GLY A 58 -17.73 -10.39 -3.47
N ASP A 59 -18.20 -11.61 -3.20
CA ASP A 59 -19.33 -11.82 -2.30
C ASP A 59 -18.97 -11.37 -0.88
N GLY A 60 -19.81 -10.54 -0.26
CA GLY A 60 -19.56 -9.95 1.05
C GLY A 60 -18.38 -8.97 1.14
N MET A 61 -17.74 -8.58 0.01
CA MET A 61 -16.58 -7.70 0.01
C MET A 61 -16.96 -6.21 0.05
N GLY A 62 -17.53 -5.76 1.17
CA GLY A 62 -17.74 -4.34 1.44
C GLY A 62 -16.44 -3.57 1.70
N ILE A 63 -16.52 -2.24 1.79
CA ILE A 63 -15.37 -1.36 2.08
C ILE A 63 -14.55 -1.84 3.31
N PRO A 64 -15.16 -2.20 4.46
CA PRO A 64 -14.38 -2.65 5.62
C PRO A 64 -13.58 -3.94 5.35
N VAL A 65 -14.15 -4.85 4.56
CA VAL A 65 -13.49 -6.12 4.20
C VAL A 65 -12.32 -5.86 3.26
N ILE A 66 -12.48 -4.94 2.31
CA ILE A 66 -11.40 -4.50 1.40
C ILE A 66 -10.25 -3.87 2.20
N THR A 67 -10.54 -2.99 3.17
CA THR A 67 -9.53 -2.38 4.04
C THR A 67 -8.83 -3.41 4.93
N ALA A 68 -9.55 -4.33 5.56
CA ALA A 68 -8.94 -5.39 6.35
C ALA A 68 -8.02 -6.28 5.49
N ALA A 69 -8.45 -6.62 4.28
CA ALA A 69 -7.68 -7.43 3.34
C ALA A 69 -6.38 -6.74 2.90
N ARG A 70 -6.39 -5.43 2.64
CA ARG A 70 -5.18 -4.70 2.24
C ARG A 70 -4.15 -4.61 3.37
N ILE A 71 -4.60 -4.37 4.59
CA ILE A 71 -3.74 -4.34 5.78
C ILE A 71 -3.12 -5.72 6.00
N LEU A 72 -3.93 -6.77 5.97
CA LEU A 72 -3.46 -8.15 6.11
C LEU A 72 -2.44 -8.52 5.02
N LYS A 73 -2.65 -8.06 3.78
CA LYS A 73 -1.70 -8.29 2.68
C LYS A 73 -0.35 -7.65 2.97
N GLY A 74 -0.31 -6.40 3.45
CA GLY A 74 0.95 -5.73 3.78
C GLY A 74 1.66 -6.35 4.98
N GLN A 75 0.92 -6.75 6.01
CA GLN A 75 1.46 -7.48 7.17
C GLN A 75 2.07 -8.83 6.78
N LYS A 76 1.42 -9.58 5.88
CA LYS A 76 1.98 -10.82 5.31
C LYS A 76 3.25 -10.59 4.49
N ALA A 77 3.49 -9.37 4.02
CA ALA A 77 4.70 -8.96 3.33
C ALA A 77 5.75 -8.32 4.26
N GLY A 78 5.54 -8.35 5.59
CA GLY A 78 6.46 -7.78 6.57
C GLY A 78 6.38 -6.25 6.70
N LYS A 79 5.30 -5.62 6.21
CA LYS A 79 5.05 -4.18 6.32
C LYS A 79 4.02 -3.86 7.40
N THR A 80 3.79 -2.57 7.67
CA THR A 80 2.78 -2.10 8.64
C THR A 80 1.35 -2.44 8.19
N GLY A 81 1.05 -2.32 6.89
CA GLY A 81 -0.15 -2.84 6.25
C GLY A 81 -0.95 -1.80 5.47
N GLU A 82 -1.18 -0.63 6.09
CA GLU A 82 -2.07 0.42 5.59
C GLU A 82 -1.63 1.01 4.25
N GLU A 83 -0.32 1.05 4.01
CA GLU A 83 0.33 1.55 2.80
C GLU A 83 0.21 0.60 1.59
N THR A 84 -0.19 -0.64 1.83
CA THR A 84 -0.28 -1.67 0.79
C THR A 84 -1.60 -1.56 0.03
N PHE A 85 -1.58 -1.87 -1.27
CA PHE A 85 -2.78 -1.86 -2.14
C PHE A 85 -3.13 -3.28 -2.63
N LEU A 86 -4.42 -3.57 -2.76
CA LEU A 86 -4.93 -4.71 -3.52
C LEU A 86 -4.83 -4.43 -5.03
N ASN A 87 -4.87 -5.48 -5.85
CA ASN A 87 -4.60 -5.32 -7.29
C ASN A 87 -5.70 -4.51 -8.00
N PHE A 88 -6.96 -4.68 -7.60
CA PHE A 88 -8.08 -3.95 -8.19
C PHE A 88 -8.15 -2.48 -7.73
N GLU A 89 -7.51 -2.11 -6.61
CA GLU A 89 -7.44 -0.70 -6.17
C GLU A 89 -6.54 0.14 -7.08
N ARG A 90 -5.72 -0.51 -7.93
CA ARG A 90 -4.91 0.16 -8.96
C ARG A 90 -5.66 0.40 -10.26
N PHE A 91 -6.92 -0.04 -10.36
CA PHE A 91 -7.72 0.22 -11.54
C PHE A 91 -8.00 1.73 -11.66
N PRO A 92 -7.96 2.29 -12.88
CA PRO A 92 -7.99 3.74 -13.10
C PRO A 92 -9.34 4.38 -12.78
N TYR A 93 -10.39 3.56 -12.56
CA TYR A 93 -11.75 4.03 -12.34
C TYR A 93 -12.35 3.32 -11.13
N THR A 94 -13.04 4.09 -10.29
CA THR A 94 -13.81 3.59 -9.15
C THR A 94 -15.21 4.19 -9.19
N GLY A 95 -16.17 3.49 -8.59
CA GLY A 95 -17.56 3.93 -8.49
C GLY A 95 -18.23 3.27 -7.30
N LEU A 96 -19.22 3.96 -6.72
CA LEU A 96 -20.01 3.43 -5.61
C LEU A 96 -21.33 2.87 -6.15
N MET A 97 -21.64 1.62 -5.81
CA MET A 97 -22.94 1.03 -6.08
C MET A 97 -23.83 1.20 -4.85
N ARG A 98 -25.00 1.82 -5.04
CA ARG A 98 -26.01 1.90 -4.00
C ARG A 98 -26.79 0.59 -3.95
N VAL A 99 -27.04 0.12 -2.73
CA VAL A 99 -27.94 -1.01 -2.45
C VAL A 99 -29.33 -0.49 -2.12
#